data_AF-A0A822YA92-F1
#
_entry.id   AF-A0A822YA92-F1
#
_cell.length_a   1.000
_cell.length_b   1.000
_cell.length_c   1.000
_cell.angle_alpha   90.00
_cell.angle_beta   90.00
_cell.angle_gamma   90.00
#
_symmetry.space_group_name_H-M   'P 1'
#
loop_
_entity.id
_entity.type
_entity.pdbx_description
1 polymer ?
#
loop_
_entity_poly.entity_id
_entity_poly.type
_entity_poly.pdbx_seq_one_letter_code
_entity_poly.pdbx_strand_id
1 'polypeptide(L)'
;MAASWVLSECGLRPLPRVFPRPRTRVFSNNPTKIRFIACKGRGFLGTLTDVSLSPISSASRHQDWALKVSSPVRVASVDEDSGEEEKINGVDEVDEFDPGALPPFRLADVRAAIPKHCWVKDPWRSMSFVVRDVAVVFGLAAAAAYLNNWVVWPLYWAAQGTMFWALFVLGHDCGHGSFSNNPKLNSVVGHLLHSSILVPYHGWRISHRTHHQNHGHVENDESWHPVS
;
A
#
# COMPACT_ATOMS: atom_id res chain seq x y z
N MET A 1 5.75 10.73 -34.60
CA MET A 1 4.49 10.10 -35.03
C MET A 1 4.43 8.56 -34.78
N ALA A 2 5.13 8.01 -33.77
CA ALA A 2 5.13 6.55 -33.52
C ALA A 2 4.60 6.13 -32.13
N ALA A 3 4.33 7.06 -31.22
CA ALA A 3 3.93 6.73 -29.84
C ALA A 3 2.40 6.54 -29.65
N SER A 4 1.57 6.86 -30.65
CA SER A 4 0.10 6.82 -30.49
C SER A 4 -0.53 5.45 -30.79
N TRP A 5 0.21 4.51 -31.37
CA TRP A 5 -0.35 3.24 -31.85
C TRP A 5 -0.35 2.11 -30.81
N VAL A 6 0.40 2.24 -29.71
CA VAL A 6 0.50 1.18 -28.68
C VAL A 6 -0.63 1.25 -27.65
N LEU A 7 -1.38 2.36 -27.57
CA LEU A 7 -2.50 2.50 -26.63
C LEU A 7 -3.84 1.98 -27.18
N SER A 8 -3.91 1.62 -28.48
CA SER A 8 -5.18 1.24 -29.12
C SER A 8 -5.59 -0.23 -28.91
N GLU A 9 -4.69 -1.10 -28.47
CA GLU A 9 -4.97 -2.53 -28.18
C GLU A 9 -5.46 -2.75 -26.73
N CYS A 10 -5.23 -1.78 -25.84
CA CYS A 10 -5.82 -1.78 -24.52
C CYS A 10 -7.24 -1.22 -24.61
N GLY A 11 -8.21 -2.11 -24.86
CA GLY A 11 -9.64 -1.84 -24.81
C GLY A 11 -10.16 -1.44 -23.42
N LEU A 12 -9.54 -0.43 -22.80
CA LEU A 12 -10.11 0.30 -21.69
C LEU A 12 -11.32 1.04 -22.25
N ARG A 13 -12.51 0.46 -22.02
CA ARG A 13 -13.75 1.20 -22.23
C ARG A 13 -13.66 2.48 -21.40
N PRO A 14 -13.84 3.68 -21.98
CA PRO A 14 -13.91 4.89 -21.18
C PRO A 14 -15.00 4.69 -20.13
N LEU A 15 -14.65 4.96 -18.86
CA LEU A 15 -15.61 4.91 -17.77
C LEU A 15 -16.80 5.79 -18.16
N PRO A 16 -18.06 5.29 -18.05
CA PRO A 16 -19.21 6.15 -18.28
C PRO A 16 -19.11 7.34 -17.33
N ARG A 17 -19.22 8.58 -17.87
CA ARG A 17 -19.39 9.79 -17.06
C ARG A 17 -20.75 9.71 -16.36
N VAL A 18 -20.80 8.98 -15.25
CA VAL A 18 -21.93 9.02 -14.34
C VAL A 18 -21.69 10.21 -13.44
N PHE A 19 -22.29 11.36 -13.75
CA PHE A 19 -22.47 12.41 -12.75
C PHE A 19 -23.42 11.86 -11.68
N PRO A 20 -22.99 11.66 -10.42
CA PRO A 20 -23.94 11.32 -9.37
C PRO A 20 -24.85 12.53 -9.14
N ARG A 21 -26.14 12.38 -9.43
CA ARG A 21 -27.16 13.30 -8.91
C ARG A 21 -27.11 13.24 -7.38
N PRO A 22 -27.02 14.38 -6.67
CA PRO A 22 -27.10 14.36 -5.21
C PRO A 22 -28.49 13.85 -4.80
N ARG A 23 -28.50 12.76 -4.03
CA ARG A 23 -29.72 12.22 -3.44
C ARG A 23 -29.85 12.85 -2.06
N THR A 24 -30.71 13.85 -1.92
CA THR A 24 -31.12 14.38 -0.61
C THR A 24 -31.82 13.26 0.16
N ARG A 25 -31.11 12.66 1.10
CA ARG A 25 -31.68 11.70 2.05
C ARG A 25 -31.80 12.41 3.39
N VAL A 26 -33.00 12.94 3.67
CA VAL A 26 -33.37 13.44 4.98
C VAL A 26 -33.42 12.25 5.94
N PHE A 27 -32.47 12.20 6.88
CA PHE A 27 -32.53 11.29 8.02
C PHE A 27 -33.18 12.04 9.19
N SER A 28 -34.39 11.63 9.54
CA SER A 28 -35.06 12.04 10.79
C SER A 28 -34.54 11.16 11.92
N ASN A 29 -33.79 11.74 12.86
CA ASN A 29 -33.34 11.06 14.07
C ASN A 29 -34.06 11.65 15.29
N ASN A 30 -34.93 10.85 15.91
CA ASN A 30 -35.46 11.10 17.25
C ASN A 30 -34.39 10.73 18.30
N PRO A 31 -34.12 11.56 19.33
CA PRO A 31 -33.11 11.24 20.33
C PRO A 31 -33.70 10.41 21.48
N THR A 32 -33.28 9.14 21.62
CA THR A 32 -33.44 8.38 22.87
C THR A 32 -32.20 8.50 23.73
N LYS A 33 -32.41 9.17 24.88
CA LYS A 33 -31.56 9.40 26.05
C LYS A 33 -30.76 8.17 26.52
N ILE A 34 -29.43 8.26 26.55
CA ILE A 34 -28.55 7.28 27.20
C ILE A 34 -28.05 7.86 28.54
N ARG A 35 -28.29 7.14 29.63
CA ARG A 35 -27.83 7.44 31.00
C ARG A 35 -26.41 6.90 31.22
N PHE A 36 -25.52 7.74 31.73
CA PHE A 36 -24.22 7.33 32.28
C PHE A 36 -24.40 6.68 33.66
N ILE A 37 -23.86 5.47 33.83
CA ILE A 37 -23.69 4.82 35.13
C ILE A 37 -22.25 5.04 35.57
N ALA A 38 -22.07 5.74 36.69
CA ALA A 38 -20.81 5.86 37.40
C ALA A 38 -20.57 4.60 38.24
N CYS A 39 -19.37 4.02 38.15
CA CYS A 39 -18.89 3.03 39.12
C CYS A 39 -17.68 3.59 39.87
N LYS A 40 -17.82 3.57 41.20
CA LYS A 40 -16.87 4.02 42.22
C LYS A 40 -15.95 2.84 42.57
N GLY A 41 -14.63 2.99 42.43
CA GLY A 41 -13.64 1.96 42.79
C GLY A 41 -12.55 2.55 43.68
N ARG A 42 -12.42 2.01 44.90
CA ARG A 42 -11.59 2.47 46.01
C ARG A 42 -10.16 1.89 45.90
N GLY A 43 -9.16 2.63 46.37
CA GLY A 43 -7.74 2.38 46.12
C GLY A 43 -7.08 1.17 46.80
N PHE A 44 -5.83 0.93 46.42
CA PHE A 44 -4.84 0.20 47.20
C PHE A 44 -3.43 0.71 46.89
N LEU A 45 -2.60 0.74 47.93
CA LEU A 45 -1.31 1.39 48.10
C LEU A 45 -0.16 0.53 47.52
N GLY A 46 0.89 1.14 46.98
CA GLY A 46 2.11 0.44 46.56
C GLY A 46 3.25 1.39 46.16
N THR A 47 4.02 1.81 47.16
CA THR A 47 5.30 2.53 47.08
C THR A 47 6.39 1.65 46.47
N LEU A 48 7.29 2.20 45.64
CA LEU A 48 8.73 1.91 45.64
C LEU A 48 9.53 2.99 44.84
N THR A 49 10.34 3.75 45.59
CA THR A 49 11.71 4.28 45.33
C THR A 49 12.20 4.45 43.89
N ASP A 50 12.49 5.67 43.40
CA ASP A 50 13.67 6.56 43.65
C ASP A 50 14.85 6.25 42.68
N VAL A 51 15.24 7.24 41.85
CA VAL A 51 16.64 7.61 41.48
C VAL A 51 16.59 8.92 40.68
N SER A 52 17.23 9.95 41.22
CA SER A 52 17.54 11.24 40.60
C SER A 52 18.99 11.27 40.11
N LEU A 53 19.22 11.68 38.84
CA LEU A 53 20.54 12.13 38.35
C LEU A 53 20.37 13.27 37.31
N SER A 54 21.10 14.36 37.54
CA SER A 54 21.13 15.62 36.77
C SER A 54 21.81 15.49 35.39
N PRO A 55 21.55 16.42 34.44
CA PRO A 55 22.03 16.30 33.06
C PRO A 55 23.42 16.91 32.85
N ILE A 56 24.25 16.25 32.03
CA ILE A 56 25.46 16.82 31.43
C ILE A 56 25.08 17.43 30.07
N SER A 57 25.43 18.71 29.90
CA SER A 57 25.28 19.46 28.67
C SER A 57 26.26 18.98 27.59
N SER A 58 25.75 18.71 26.39
CA SER A 58 26.55 18.62 25.17
C SER A 58 25.81 19.37 24.07
N ALA A 59 26.43 20.45 23.61
CA ALA A 59 25.96 21.28 22.52
C ALA A 59 26.20 20.57 21.18
N SER A 60 25.14 20.34 20.41
CA SER A 60 25.25 20.04 18.98
C SER A 60 24.29 20.93 18.20
N ARG A 61 24.84 21.58 17.16
CA ARG A 61 24.16 22.52 16.27
C ARG A 61 23.11 21.77 15.45
N HIS A 62 21.85 22.13 15.61
CA HIS A 62 20.76 21.65 14.77
C HIS A 62 20.66 22.57 13.54
N GLN A 63 20.78 21.99 12.35
CA GLN A 63 20.38 22.65 11.10
C GLN A 63 18.93 22.25 10.82
N ASP A 64 18.01 23.20 10.98
CA ASP A 64 16.59 23.00 10.76
C ASP A 64 16.27 23.01 9.26
N TRP A 65 16.07 21.83 8.68
CA TRP A 65 15.40 21.65 7.38
C TRP A 65 13.95 21.24 7.61
N ALA A 66 13.22 22.01 8.42
CA ALA A 66 11.81 21.75 8.69
C ALA A 66 10.95 22.22 7.51
N LEU A 67 10.54 21.28 6.64
CA LEU A 67 9.42 21.49 5.73
C LEU A 67 8.13 21.55 6.57
N LYS A 68 7.67 22.77 6.83
CA LYS A 68 6.37 23.03 7.47
C LYS A 68 5.23 22.62 6.54
N VAL A 69 4.72 21.41 6.74
CA VAL A 69 3.39 21.02 6.23
C VAL A 69 2.54 20.64 7.43
N SER A 70 1.93 21.64 8.05
CA SER A 70 0.83 21.44 9.01
C SER A 70 -0.45 21.88 8.33
N SER A 71 -1.33 20.94 8.01
CA SER A 71 -2.72 21.26 7.66
C SER A 71 -3.56 21.29 8.93
N PRO A 72 -4.31 22.37 9.21
CA PRO A 72 -5.14 22.45 10.40
C PRO A 72 -6.42 21.62 10.23
N VAL A 73 -6.67 20.70 11.17
CA VAL A 73 -7.97 20.09 11.38
C VAL A 73 -8.94 21.18 11.85
N ARG A 74 -9.93 21.53 11.03
CA ARG A 74 -10.98 22.48 11.38
C ARG A 74 -12.28 21.72 11.69
N VAL A 75 -12.61 21.63 12.98
CA VAL A 75 -13.95 21.22 13.43
C VAL A 75 -14.86 22.42 13.23
N ALA A 76 -15.91 22.26 12.40
CA ALA A 76 -16.88 23.32 12.16
C ALA A 76 -17.83 23.46 13.36
N SER A 77 -17.86 24.65 13.95
CA SER A 77 -18.95 25.13 14.80
C SER A 77 -20.11 25.61 13.92
N VAL A 78 -21.33 25.20 14.26
CA VAL A 78 -22.57 25.60 13.60
C VAL A 78 -23.06 26.88 14.28
N ASP A 79 -23.18 27.96 13.53
CA ASP A 79 -24.01 29.12 13.88
C ASP A 79 -25.10 29.28 12.80
N GLU A 80 -26.35 29.40 13.24
CA GLU A 80 -27.52 29.76 12.43
C GLU A 80 -27.55 31.28 12.23
N ASP A 81 -27.82 31.78 11.01
CA ASP A 81 -28.99 32.61 10.67
C ASP A 81 -28.91 33.26 9.26
N SER A 82 -30.09 33.31 8.65
CA SER A 82 -30.66 34.21 7.62
C SER A 82 -29.93 34.61 6.32
N GLY A 83 -30.68 34.46 5.21
CA GLY A 83 -30.53 35.31 4.01
C GLY A 83 -30.73 34.57 2.68
N GLU A 84 -31.94 34.64 2.11
CA GLU A 84 -32.18 34.33 0.71
C GLU A 84 -31.52 35.40 -0.18
N GLU A 85 -30.57 35.03 -1.03
CA GLU A 85 -30.23 35.80 -2.23
C GLU A 85 -29.92 34.86 -3.40
N GLU A 86 -30.77 34.96 -4.42
CA GLU A 86 -30.65 34.32 -5.72
C GLU A 86 -29.51 34.98 -6.51
N LYS A 87 -28.46 34.23 -6.85
CA LYS A 87 -27.42 34.70 -7.77
C LYS A 87 -27.02 33.60 -8.75
N ILE A 88 -27.62 33.66 -9.94
CA ILE A 88 -27.10 32.98 -11.12
C ILE A 88 -25.98 33.86 -11.67
N ASN A 89 -24.77 33.32 -11.79
CA ASN A 89 -23.85 33.63 -12.89
C ASN A 89 -22.72 32.61 -12.91
N GLY A 90 -22.68 31.86 -14.02
CA GLY A 90 -21.66 30.87 -14.32
C GLY A 90 -20.27 31.48 -14.30
N VAL A 91 -19.50 31.04 -13.32
CA VAL A 91 -18.05 30.94 -13.38
C VAL A 91 -17.83 29.46 -13.16
N ASP A 92 -17.18 28.78 -14.11
CA ASP A 92 -16.71 27.40 -13.89
C ASP A 92 -15.77 27.47 -12.68
N GLU A 93 -16.30 27.17 -11.50
CA GLU A 93 -15.53 26.95 -10.28
C GLU A 93 -14.54 25.84 -10.64
N VAL A 94 -13.27 26.22 -10.74
CA VAL A 94 -12.21 25.24 -10.82
C VAL A 94 -12.17 24.64 -9.43
N ASP A 95 -12.92 23.55 -9.23
CA ASP A 95 -12.97 22.79 -7.99
C ASP A 95 -11.53 22.65 -7.47
N GLU A 96 -11.25 23.29 -6.32
CA GLU A 96 -9.95 23.17 -5.69
C GLU A 96 -9.72 21.69 -5.39
N PHE A 97 -8.66 21.12 -5.99
CA PHE A 97 -8.38 19.70 -5.87
C PHE A 97 -7.99 19.39 -4.42
N ASP A 98 -8.93 18.84 -3.66
CA ASP A 98 -8.66 18.29 -2.33
C ASP A 98 -8.01 16.91 -2.48
N PRO A 99 -6.70 16.75 -2.19
CA PRO A 99 -6.03 15.46 -2.27
C PRO A 99 -6.53 14.45 -1.22
N GLY A 100 -7.24 14.91 -0.18
CA GLY A 100 -7.86 14.07 0.84
C GLY A 100 -9.26 13.58 0.47
N ALA A 101 -9.89 14.14 -0.56
CA ALA A 101 -11.21 13.74 -0.99
C ALA A 101 -11.20 12.31 -1.57
N LEU A 102 -12.26 11.54 -1.30
CA LEU A 102 -12.41 10.23 -1.88
C LEU A 102 -12.52 10.34 -3.42
N PRO A 103 -11.88 9.43 -4.17
CA PRO A 103 -11.97 9.47 -5.62
C PRO A 103 -13.43 9.30 -6.08
N PRO A 104 -13.83 9.92 -7.20
CA PRO A 104 -15.20 9.90 -7.70
C PRO A 104 -15.61 8.55 -8.33
N PHE A 105 -14.93 7.46 -7.97
CA PHE A 105 -15.18 6.10 -8.45
C PHE A 105 -14.89 5.08 -7.35
N ARG A 106 -15.56 3.93 -7.40
CA ARG A 106 -15.36 2.82 -6.45
C ARG A 106 -14.37 1.81 -7.04
N LEU A 107 -13.78 0.98 -6.18
CA LEU A 107 -12.93 -0.15 -6.62
C LEU A 107 -13.65 -1.11 -7.58
N ALA A 108 -14.98 -1.22 -7.48
CA ALA A 108 -15.79 -2.02 -8.40
C ALA A 108 -15.77 -1.47 -9.82
N ASP A 109 -15.80 -0.13 -9.97
CA ASP A 109 -15.79 0.54 -11.28
C ASP A 109 -14.44 0.31 -11.97
N VAL A 110 -13.35 0.39 -11.21
CA VAL A 110 -11.99 0.08 -11.67
C VAL A 110 -11.89 -1.38 -12.12
N ARG A 111 -12.39 -2.33 -11.31
CA ARG A 111 -12.38 -3.76 -11.69
C ARG A 111 -13.21 -4.04 -12.94
N ALA A 112 -14.34 -3.35 -13.11
CA ALA A 112 -15.22 -3.49 -14.27
C ALA A 112 -14.59 -2.93 -15.56
N ALA A 113 -13.69 -1.94 -15.45
CA ALA A 113 -12.95 -1.40 -16.58
C ALA A 113 -11.86 -2.35 -17.11
N ILE A 114 -11.37 -3.29 -16.28
CA ILE A 114 -10.32 -4.25 -16.67
C ILE A 114 -10.92 -5.36 -17.57
N PRO A 115 -10.39 -5.59 -18.78
CA PRO A 115 -10.87 -6.63 -19.68
C PRO A 115 -10.89 -8.03 -19.05
N LYS A 116 -11.93 -8.83 -19.39
CA LYS A 116 -12.14 -10.18 -18.82
C LYS A 116 -10.93 -11.11 -19.00
N HIS A 117 -10.21 -10.99 -20.12
CA HIS A 117 -9.06 -11.84 -20.41
C HIS A 117 -7.87 -11.58 -19.46
N CYS A 118 -7.75 -10.37 -18.89
CA CYS A 118 -6.69 -10.04 -17.91
C CYS A 118 -6.88 -10.78 -16.57
N TRP A 119 -8.08 -11.31 -16.30
CA TRP A 119 -8.36 -12.08 -15.08
C TRP A 119 -8.06 -13.57 -15.23
N VAL A 120 -7.73 -14.03 -16.44
CA VAL A 120 -7.40 -15.44 -16.72
C VAL A 120 -5.95 -15.68 -16.34
N LYS A 121 -5.74 -16.45 -15.27
CA LYS A 121 -4.42 -16.89 -14.81
C LYS A 121 -4.12 -18.26 -15.40
N ASP A 122 -2.98 -18.40 -16.05
CA ASP A 122 -2.49 -19.66 -16.60
C ASP A 122 -1.38 -20.24 -15.70
N PRO A 123 -1.67 -21.26 -14.86
CA PRO A 123 -0.68 -21.84 -13.96
C PRO A 123 0.51 -22.48 -14.69
N TRP A 124 0.32 -22.99 -15.92
CA TRP A 124 1.40 -23.60 -16.67
C TRP A 124 2.41 -22.56 -17.14
N ARG A 125 1.91 -21.42 -17.62
CA ARG A 125 2.76 -20.28 -17.94
C ARG A 125 3.50 -19.78 -16.70
N SER A 126 2.83 -19.62 -15.57
CA SER A 126 3.47 -19.22 -14.30
C SER A 126 4.55 -20.21 -13.86
N MET A 127 4.28 -21.52 -13.92
CA MET A 127 5.27 -22.56 -13.60
C MET A 127 6.44 -22.60 -14.59
N SER A 128 6.22 -22.28 -15.86
CA SER A 128 7.32 -22.19 -16.84
C SER A 128 8.35 -21.12 -16.47
N PHE A 129 7.90 -19.99 -15.90
CA PHE A 129 8.81 -18.96 -15.38
C PHE A 129 9.58 -19.44 -14.17
N VAL A 130 8.95 -20.19 -13.27
CA VAL A 130 9.66 -20.83 -12.13
C VAL A 130 10.78 -21.74 -12.62
N VAL A 131 10.48 -22.64 -13.55
CA VAL A 131 11.47 -23.58 -14.10
C VAL A 131 12.59 -22.83 -14.81
N ARG A 132 12.25 -21.84 -15.64
CA ARG A 132 13.23 -20.99 -16.33
C ARG A 132 14.16 -20.30 -15.33
N ASP A 133 13.61 -19.64 -14.32
CA ASP A 133 14.39 -18.82 -13.40
C ASP A 133 15.29 -19.69 -12.51
N VAL A 134 14.79 -20.86 -12.07
CA VAL A 134 15.58 -21.86 -11.36
C VAL A 134 16.71 -22.40 -12.24
N ALA A 135 16.44 -22.72 -13.51
CA ALA A 135 17.45 -23.18 -14.45
C ALA A 135 18.54 -22.12 -14.69
N VAL A 136 18.16 -20.84 -14.81
CA VAL A 136 19.12 -19.74 -14.95
C VAL A 136 19.94 -19.56 -13.67
N VAL A 137 19.34 -19.65 -12.49
CA VAL A 137 20.05 -19.61 -11.19
C VAL A 137 21.13 -20.69 -11.12
N PHE A 138 20.78 -21.95 -11.42
CA PHE A 138 21.76 -23.03 -11.40
C PHE A 138 22.78 -22.92 -12.54
N GLY A 139 22.35 -22.46 -13.72
CA GLY A 139 23.22 -22.24 -14.87
C GLY A 139 24.28 -21.16 -14.61
N LEU A 140 23.90 -20.04 -13.99
CA LEU A 140 24.82 -18.98 -13.60
C LEU A 140 25.83 -19.47 -12.56
N ALA A 141 25.36 -20.20 -11.54
CA ALA A 141 26.24 -20.77 -10.52
C ALA A 141 27.24 -21.78 -11.12
N ALA A 142 26.77 -22.67 -12.00
CA ALA A 142 27.63 -23.63 -12.69
C ALA A 142 28.64 -22.94 -13.61
N ALA A 143 28.22 -21.92 -14.37
CA ALA A 143 29.11 -21.16 -15.24
C ALA A 143 30.18 -20.40 -14.46
N ALA A 144 29.81 -19.75 -13.35
CA ALA A 144 30.76 -19.05 -12.49
C ALA A 144 31.77 -20.01 -11.86
N ALA A 145 31.31 -21.16 -11.37
CA ALA A 145 32.17 -22.20 -10.81
C ALA A 145 33.09 -22.84 -11.86
N TYR A 146 32.63 -23.03 -13.09
CA TYR A 146 33.43 -23.60 -14.18
C TYR A 146 34.51 -22.63 -14.67
N LEU A 147 34.17 -21.35 -14.87
CA LEU A 147 35.12 -20.34 -15.34
C LEU A 147 36.11 -19.90 -14.27
N ASN A 148 35.69 -19.92 -12.99
CA ASN A 148 36.46 -19.62 -11.79
C ASN A 148 37.53 -18.52 -11.97
N ASN A 149 37.10 -17.36 -12.44
CA ASN A 149 37.97 -16.21 -12.70
C ASN A 149 37.55 -15.03 -11.83
N TRP A 150 38.51 -14.29 -11.29
CA TRP A 150 38.28 -13.10 -10.46
C TRP A 150 37.35 -12.07 -11.10
N VAL A 151 37.37 -11.90 -12.41
CA VAL A 151 36.48 -10.97 -13.13
C VAL A 151 35.05 -11.50 -13.24
N VAL A 152 34.86 -12.83 -13.26
CA VAL A 152 33.55 -13.46 -13.38
C VAL A 152 32.75 -13.32 -12.08
N TRP A 153 33.40 -13.33 -10.92
CA TRP A 153 32.73 -13.30 -9.62
C TRP A 153 31.86 -12.05 -9.39
N PRO A 154 32.34 -10.80 -9.61
CA PRO A 154 31.50 -9.62 -9.50
C PRO A 154 30.31 -9.61 -10.46
N LEU A 155 30.52 -10.07 -11.71
CA LEU A 155 29.45 -10.17 -12.71
C LEU A 155 28.41 -11.22 -12.29
N TYR A 156 28.88 -12.36 -11.77
CA TYR A 156 28.03 -13.41 -11.23
C TYR A 156 27.22 -12.90 -10.04
N TRP A 157 27.82 -12.20 -9.07
CA TRP A 157 27.06 -11.69 -7.91
C TRP A 157 25.93 -10.74 -8.34
N ALA A 158 26.21 -9.83 -9.27
CA ALA A 158 25.20 -8.93 -9.79
C ALA A 158 24.08 -9.71 -10.50
N ALA A 159 24.42 -10.58 -11.45
CA ALA A 159 23.44 -11.36 -12.20
C ALA A 159 22.63 -12.32 -11.31
N GLN A 160 23.31 -13.03 -10.39
CA GLN A 160 22.71 -13.97 -9.46
C GLN A 160 21.77 -13.26 -8.48
N GLY A 161 22.18 -12.10 -7.95
CA GLY A 161 21.35 -11.27 -7.10
C GLY A 161 20.07 -10.82 -7.82
N THR A 162 20.18 -10.39 -9.07
CA THR A 162 19.00 -10.08 -9.91
C THR A 162 18.09 -11.28 -10.10
N MET A 163 18.64 -12.48 -10.30
CA MET A 163 17.82 -13.69 -10.45
C MET A 163 17.14 -14.12 -9.14
N PHE A 164 17.77 -13.90 -7.98
CA PHE A 164 17.09 -14.11 -6.70
C PHE A 164 15.97 -13.12 -6.47
N TRP A 165 16.10 -11.88 -6.96
CA TRP A 165 14.97 -10.95 -6.97
C TRP A 165 13.85 -11.43 -7.89
N ALA A 166 14.15 -12.06 -9.03
CA ALA A 166 13.11 -12.69 -9.86
C ALA A 166 12.35 -13.81 -9.12
N LEU A 167 13.05 -14.66 -8.35
CA LEU A 167 12.41 -15.66 -7.47
C LEU A 167 11.54 -15.00 -6.39
N PHE A 168 12.01 -13.87 -5.82
CA PHE A 168 11.22 -13.08 -4.87
C PHE A 168 9.91 -12.60 -5.50
N VAL A 169 9.95 -12.06 -6.72
CA VAL A 169 8.77 -11.59 -7.47
C VAL A 169 7.78 -12.73 -7.73
N LEU A 170 8.24 -13.91 -8.15
CA LEU A 170 7.37 -15.07 -8.36
C LEU A 170 6.70 -15.55 -7.05
N GLY A 171 7.44 -15.57 -5.94
CA GLY A 171 6.86 -15.85 -4.63
C GLY A 171 5.92 -14.73 -4.14
N HIS A 172 6.21 -13.49 -4.50
CA HIS A 172 5.34 -12.35 -4.21
C HIS A 172 3.99 -12.46 -4.93
N ASP A 173 4.00 -12.87 -6.20
CA ASP A 173 2.79 -13.12 -6.99
C ASP A 173 1.97 -14.29 -6.44
N CYS A 174 2.65 -15.28 -5.87
CA CYS A 174 1.99 -16.33 -5.08
C CYS A 174 1.28 -15.74 -3.85
N GLY A 175 1.91 -14.79 -3.15
CA GLY A 175 1.35 -14.09 -1.99
C GLY A 175 0.11 -13.26 -2.31
N HIS A 176 0.09 -12.62 -3.48
CA HIS A 176 -1.07 -11.90 -4.03
C HIS A 176 -2.15 -12.82 -4.60
N GLY A 177 -1.79 -14.06 -4.90
CA GLY A 177 -2.64 -15.00 -5.62
C GLY A 177 -2.82 -14.67 -7.10
N SER A 178 -1.97 -13.83 -7.68
CA SER A 178 -1.89 -13.57 -9.13
C SER A 178 -1.21 -14.73 -9.88
N PHE A 179 -0.39 -15.54 -9.20
CA PHE A 179 0.31 -16.67 -9.78
C PHE A 179 -0.63 -17.76 -10.35
N SER A 180 -1.67 -18.13 -9.60
CA SER A 180 -2.68 -19.09 -10.04
C SER A 180 -4.02 -18.90 -9.31
N ASN A 181 -5.09 -19.50 -9.82
CA ASN A 181 -6.40 -19.54 -9.14
C ASN A 181 -6.45 -20.53 -7.97
N ASN A 182 -5.43 -21.38 -7.77
CA ASN A 182 -5.40 -22.37 -6.70
C ASN A 182 -4.59 -21.86 -5.49
N PRO A 183 -5.23 -21.55 -4.35
CA PRO A 183 -4.53 -21.01 -3.18
C PRO A 183 -3.55 -21.99 -2.55
N LYS A 184 -3.75 -23.31 -2.71
CA LYS A 184 -2.82 -24.33 -2.23
C LYS A 184 -1.55 -24.33 -3.07
N LEU A 185 -1.68 -24.27 -4.41
CA LEU A 185 -0.54 -24.18 -5.32
C LEU A 185 0.30 -22.94 -5.02
N ASN A 186 -0.35 -21.79 -4.90
CA ASN A 186 0.33 -20.54 -4.53
C ASN A 186 1.02 -20.63 -3.17
N SER A 187 0.42 -21.33 -2.18
CA SER A 187 1.06 -21.50 -0.88
C SER A 187 2.31 -22.38 -0.97
N VAL A 188 2.24 -23.52 -1.66
CA VAL A 188 3.37 -24.44 -1.82
C VAL A 188 4.50 -23.78 -2.61
N VAL A 189 4.20 -23.22 -3.78
CA VAL A 189 5.20 -22.58 -4.64
C VAL A 189 5.79 -21.35 -3.96
N GLY A 190 4.96 -20.51 -3.34
CA GLY A 190 5.43 -19.34 -2.59
C GLY A 190 6.38 -19.73 -1.46
N HIS A 191 6.05 -20.76 -0.67
CA HIS A 191 6.95 -21.29 0.36
C HIS A 191 8.28 -21.78 -0.24
N LEU A 192 8.25 -22.59 -1.30
CA LEU A 192 9.48 -23.10 -1.92
C LEU A 192 10.38 -21.99 -2.44
N LEU A 193 9.81 -21.02 -3.18
CA LEU A 193 10.55 -19.92 -3.78
C LEU A 193 11.14 -18.99 -2.71
N HIS A 194 10.33 -18.51 -1.76
CA HIS A 194 10.81 -17.59 -0.73
C HIS A 194 11.76 -18.27 0.25
N SER A 195 11.54 -19.52 0.64
CA SER A 195 12.49 -20.24 1.50
C SER A 195 13.86 -20.43 0.83
N SER A 196 13.90 -20.63 -0.50
CA SER A 196 15.17 -20.75 -1.22
C SER A 196 16.06 -19.49 -1.16
N ILE A 197 15.46 -18.32 -0.92
CA ILE A 197 16.13 -17.03 -0.78
C ILE A 197 16.04 -16.48 0.66
N LEU A 198 15.78 -17.35 1.64
CA LEU A 198 15.72 -17.03 3.08
C LEU A 198 14.65 -16.01 3.48
N VAL A 199 13.57 -15.91 2.70
CA VAL A 199 12.40 -15.09 3.02
C VAL A 199 11.32 -15.96 3.70
N PRO A 200 10.84 -15.61 4.91
CA PRO A 200 9.80 -16.38 5.59
C PRO A 200 8.43 -16.09 4.96
N TYR A 201 8.05 -16.88 3.94
CA TYR A 201 6.85 -16.65 3.11
C TYR A 201 5.56 -16.36 3.90
N HIS A 202 5.30 -17.11 4.98
CA HIS A 202 4.04 -16.96 5.70
C HIS A 202 3.93 -15.60 6.39
N GLY A 203 4.96 -15.20 7.14
CA GLY A 203 5.00 -13.90 7.81
C GLY A 203 5.04 -12.77 6.79
N TRP A 204 5.91 -12.90 5.79
CA TRP A 204 6.03 -11.94 4.70
C TRP A 204 4.70 -11.71 3.97
N ARG A 205 3.95 -12.76 3.62
CA ARG A 205 2.66 -12.62 2.91
C ARG A 205 1.62 -11.84 3.72
N ILE A 206 1.63 -11.98 5.05
CA ILE A 206 0.70 -11.27 5.93
C ILE A 206 1.10 -9.81 6.03
N SER A 207 2.35 -9.54 6.36
CA SER A 207 2.88 -8.17 6.51
C SER A 207 2.74 -7.40 5.19
N HIS A 208 3.15 -8.02 4.08
CA HIS A 208 3.04 -7.45 2.73
C HIS A 208 1.60 -7.10 2.32
N ARG A 209 0.61 -7.88 2.75
CA ARG A 209 -0.80 -7.55 2.53
C ARG A 209 -1.21 -6.30 3.32
N THR A 210 -0.79 -6.20 4.58
CA THR A 210 -1.03 -5.02 5.42
C THR A 210 -0.39 -3.79 4.80
N HIS A 211 0.87 -3.89 4.38
CA HIS A 211 1.58 -2.84 3.65
C HIS A 211 0.80 -2.36 2.43
N HIS A 212 0.34 -3.25 1.54
CA HIS A 212 -0.44 -2.84 0.37
C HIS A 212 -1.81 -2.23 0.68
N GLN A 213 -2.42 -2.58 1.82
CA GLN A 213 -3.68 -1.97 2.26
C GLN A 213 -3.48 -0.56 2.80
N ASN A 214 -2.32 -0.30 3.40
CA ASN A 214 -2.02 0.94 4.10
C ASN A 214 -0.86 1.74 3.46
N HIS A 215 -0.49 1.43 2.21
CA HIS A 215 0.73 1.95 1.60
C HIS A 215 0.75 3.48 1.62
N GLY A 216 1.78 4.07 2.25
CA GLY A 216 1.92 5.52 2.39
C GLY A 216 1.04 6.15 3.48
N HIS A 217 0.34 5.35 4.30
CA HIS A 217 -0.38 5.84 5.47
C HIS A 217 0.56 6.00 6.66
N VAL A 218 0.72 7.23 7.15
CA VAL A 218 1.68 7.59 8.22
C VAL A 218 1.65 6.66 9.43
N GLU A 219 0.45 6.34 9.92
CA GLU A 219 0.30 5.55 11.17
C GLU A 219 0.14 4.03 10.95
N ASN A 220 -0.28 3.62 9.75
CA ASN A 220 -0.78 2.26 9.52
C ASN A 220 0.09 1.46 8.55
N ASP A 221 1.02 2.11 7.85
CA ASP A 221 2.04 1.43 7.04
C ASP A 221 3.15 0.94 7.96
N GLU A 222 3.31 -0.38 8.05
CA GLU A 222 4.34 -1.02 8.86
C GLU A 222 5.78 -0.66 8.43
N SER A 223 5.96 -0.14 7.21
CA SER A 223 7.28 0.15 6.64
C SER A 223 7.69 1.61 6.74
N TRP A 224 6.74 2.52 6.98
CA TRP A 224 6.98 3.96 6.93
C TRP A 224 6.76 4.61 8.30
N HIS A 225 7.85 5.10 8.88
CA HIS A 225 7.82 5.96 10.06
C HIS A 225 8.61 7.24 9.75
N PRO A 226 7.95 8.39 9.57
CA PRO A 226 8.68 9.63 9.34
C PRO A 226 9.52 9.94 10.58
N VAL A 227 10.82 10.15 10.38
CA VAL A 227 11.69 10.67 11.44
C VAL A 227 11.25 12.10 11.75
N SER A 228 10.90 12.33 13.02
CA SER A 228 10.53 13.63 13.57
C SER A 228 11.68 14.63 13.56
#